data_AF-W1YC28-F1
#
_entry.id   AF-W1YC28-F1
#
_cell.length_a   1.000
_cell.length_b   1.000
_cell.length_c   1.000
_cell.angle_alpha   90.00
_cell.angle_beta   90.00
_cell.angle_gamma   90.00
#
_symmetry.space_group_name_H-M   'P 1'
#
loop_
_entity.id
_entity.type
_entity.pdbx_description
1 polymer ?
#
loop_
_entity_poly.entity_id
_entity_poly.type
_entity_poly.pdbx_seq_one_letter_code
_entity_poly.pdbx_strand_id
1 'polypeptide(L)' 'VERFGLFETGAPVLSVSANYLFGEFGQIILAIIVLLACLSTSIGLITSCGTYFHKLTPKISYKLYVVIFSLAAFGLS' A
#
# COMPACT_ATOMS: atom_id res chain seq x y z
N VAL A 1 19.99 22.74 -5.00
CA VAL A 1 19.32 21.65 -4.25
C VAL A 1 18.01 22.20 -3.66
N GLU A 2 17.11 22.78 -4.49
CA GLU A 2 16.03 23.66 -3.97
C GLU A 2 14.77 23.74 -4.87
N ARG A 3 14.46 22.76 -5.73
CA ARG A 3 13.34 22.85 -6.69
C ARG A 3 12.14 21.94 -6.39
N PHE A 4 12.08 21.34 -5.20
CA PHE A 4 10.89 20.67 -4.70
C PHE A 4 10.35 21.52 -3.57
N GLY A 5 9.64 22.60 -3.94
CA GLY A 5 8.88 23.39 -2.97
C GLY A 5 7.98 22.48 -2.15
N LEU A 6 7.75 22.85 -0.89
CA LEU A 6 6.91 22.16 0.10
C LEU A 6 5.68 21.51 -0.55
N PHE A 7 5.83 20.26 -0.99
CA PHE A 7 4.68 19.48 -1.42
C PHE A 7 3.97 19.12 -0.14
N GLU A 8 2.73 19.59 -0.01
CA GLU A 8 1.87 19.38 1.15
C GLU A 8 1.60 17.87 1.43
N THR A 9 2.01 16.98 0.50
CA THR A 9 1.81 15.54 0.59
C THR A 9 2.98 14.77 -0.04
N GLY A 10 3.31 13.59 0.48
CA GLY A 10 4.41 12.73 0.00
C GLY A 10 4.16 12.03 -1.36
N ALA A 11 2.92 12.02 -1.84
CA ALA A 11 2.55 11.40 -3.12
C ALA A 11 3.18 12.09 -4.36
N PRO A 12 3.08 13.42 -4.52
CA PRO A 12 3.67 14.10 -5.67
C PRO A 12 5.20 14.06 -5.70
N VAL A 13 5.89 14.04 -4.55
CA VAL A 13 7.36 13.87 -4.54
C VAL A 13 7.75 12.51 -5.10
N LEU A 14 6.98 11.45 -4.80
CA LEU A 14 7.23 10.12 -5.35
C LEU A 14 6.97 10.08 -6.86
N SER A 15 5.90 10.74 -7.33
CA SER A 15 5.53 10.79 -8.76
C SER A 15 6.56 11.57 -9.61
N VAL A 16 7.05 12.71 -9.12
CA VAL A 16 8.08 13.49 -9.83
C VAL A 16 9.42 12.77 -9.78
N SER A 17 9.78 12.13 -8.66
CA SER A 17 11.00 11.31 -8.56
C SER A 17 10.94 10.10 -9.50
N ALA A 18 9.77 9.44 -9.59
CA ALA A 18 9.52 8.34 -10.52
C ALA A 18 9.68 8.77 -11.99
N ASN A 19 9.09 9.90 -12.36
CA ASN A 19 9.24 10.48 -13.69
C ASN A 19 10.70 10.86 -13.98
N TYR A 20 11.41 11.42 -13.01
CA TYR A 20 12.81 11.81 -13.18
C TYR A 20 13.75 10.61 -13.32
N LEU A 21 13.48 9.52 -12.60
CA LEU A 21 14.39 8.37 -12.51
C LEU A 21 14.08 7.27 -13.54
N PHE A 22 12.82 7.10 -13.94
CA PHE A 22 12.38 6.08 -14.91
C PHE A 22 11.75 6.65 -16.19
N GLY A 23 11.55 7.97 -16.30
CA GLY A 23 10.87 8.58 -17.45
C GLY A 23 9.37 8.29 -17.50
N GLU A 24 8.75 8.48 -18.67
CA GLU A 24 7.30 8.35 -18.89
C GLU A 24 6.76 6.94 -18.54
N PHE A 25 7.56 5.90 -18.75
CA PHE A 25 7.21 4.51 -18.40
C PHE A 25 7.33 4.23 -16.88
N GLY A 26 8.02 5.09 -16.15
CA GLY A 26 8.26 4.96 -14.72
C GLY A 26 7.03 5.06 -13.87
N GLN A 27 6.09 5.92 -14.24
CA GLN A 27 4.88 6.13 -13.45
C GLN A 27 4.04 4.84 -13.35
N ILE A 28 3.93 4.07 -14.44
CA ILE A 28 3.22 2.79 -14.45
C ILE A 28 3.93 1.76 -13.56
N ILE A 29 5.24 1.64 -13.68
CA ILE A 29 6.04 0.68 -12.89
C ILE A 29 5.91 1.00 -11.39
N LEU A 30 6.01 2.27 -11.01
CA LEU A 30 5.90 2.69 -9.62
C LEU A 30 4.50 2.44 -9.05
N ALA A 31 3.44 2.63 -9.85
CA ALA A 31 2.08 2.27 -9.43
C ALA A 31 1.94 0.77 -9.15
N ILE A 32 2.50 -0.08 -10.01
CA ILE A 32 2.49 -1.55 -9.82
C ILE A 32 3.27 -1.93 -8.56
N ILE A 33 4.45 -1.36 -8.34
CA ILE A 33 5.28 -1.64 -7.16
C ILE A 33 4.54 -1.25 -5.87
N VAL A 34 3.92 -0.06 -5.83
CA VAL A 34 3.14 0.40 -4.67
C VAL A 34 1.96 -0.52 -4.40
N LEU A 35 1.25 -0.96 -5.45
CA LEU A 35 0.15 -1.92 -5.34
C LEU A 35 0.63 -3.24 -4.73
N LEU A 36 1.75 -3.79 -5.22
CA LEU A 36 2.35 -5.02 -4.71
C LEU A 36 2.82 -4.88 -3.25
N ALA A 37 3.45 -3.75 -2.91
CA ALA A 37 3.89 -3.46 -1.55
C ALA A 37 2.69 -3.42 -0.57
N CYS A 38 1.61 -2.74 -0.96
CA CYS A 38 0.41 -2.62 -0.13
C CYS A 38 -0.30 -3.97 0.05
N LEU A 39 -0.33 -4.79 -1.00
CA LEU A 39 -0.85 -6.15 -0.95
C LEU A 39 -0.02 -7.03 0.01
N SER A 40 1.31 -7.00 -0.10
CA SER A 40 2.21 -7.79 0.75
C SER A 40 2.12 -7.40 2.23
N THR A 41 2.07 -6.09 2.55
CA THR A 41 1.84 -5.62 3.93
C THR A 41 0.55 -6.16 4.51
N SER A 42 -0.52 -6.13 3.71
CA SER A 42 -1.83 -6.64 4.13
C SER A 42 -1.77 -8.14 4.37
N ILE A 43 -1.17 -8.91 3.47
CA ILE A 43 -0.96 -10.36 3.64
C ILE A 43 -0.13 -10.65 4.91
N GLY A 44 0.92 -9.87 5.17
CA GLY A 44 1.77 -10.00 6.36
C GLY A 44 0.99 -9.78 7.65
N LEU A 45 0.23 -8.69 7.74
CA LEU A 45 -0.61 -8.40 8.90
C LEU A 45 -1.70 -9.47 9.10
N ILE A 46 -2.34 -9.94 8.01
CA ILE A 46 -3.32 -11.03 8.05
C ILE A 46 -2.70 -12.31 8.62
N THR A 47 -1.51 -12.68 8.14
CA THR A 47 -0.78 -13.86 8.60
C THR A 47 -0.41 -13.75 10.08
N SER A 48 0.09 -12.60 10.52
CA SER A 48 0.45 -12.37 11.91
C SER A 48 -0.78 -12.40 12.82
N CYS A 49 -1.87 -11.72 12.44
CA CYS A 49 -3.13 -11.75 13.16
C CYS A 49 -3.74 -13.16 13.15
N GLY A 50 -3.73 -13.86 12.02
CA GLY A 50 -4.24 -15.21 11.88
C GLY A 50 -3.46 -16.22 12.72
N THR A 51 -2.13 -16.10 12.79
CA THR A 51 -1.29 -16.93 13.67
C THR A 51 -1.53 -16.62 15.14
N TYR A 52 -1.68 -15.34 15.49
CA TYR A 52 -1.99 -14.90 16.85
C TYR A 52 -3.40 -15.35 17.29
N PHE A 53 -4.39 -15.20 16.42
CA PHE A 53 -5.76 -15.67 16.65
C PHE A 53 -5.86 -17.20 16.58
N HIS A 54 -5.04 -17.90 15.80
CA HIS A 54 -5.01 -19.36 15.85
C HIS A 54 -4.55 -19.86 17.23
N LYS A 55 -3.72 -19.08 17.93
CA LYS A 55 -3.42 -19.33 19.35
C LYS A 55 -4.53 -18.91 20.31
N LEU A 56 -5.40 -17.96 19.96
CA LEU A 56 -6.33 -17.31 20.89
C LEU A 56 -7.83 -17.62 20.66
N THR A 57 -8.27 -17.93 19.43
CA THR A 57 -9.67 -18.20 19.05
C THR A 57 -9.79 -18.82 17.63
N PRO A 58 -10.32 -20.03 17.45
CA PRO A 58 -10.28 -20.81 16.20
C PRO A 58 -11.26 -20.36 15.08
N LYS A 59 -11.59 -19.05 14.95
CA LYS A 59 -12.75 -18.59 14.14
C LYS A 59 -12.60 -17.31 13.31
N ILE A 60 -11.50 -16.56 13.37
CA ILE A 60 -11.41 -15.32 12.57
C ILE A 60 -11.07 -15.65 11.12
N SER A 61 -12.05 -15.40 10.24
CA SER A 61 -12.03 -15.74 8.83
C SER A 61 -11.39 -14.63 8.01
N TYR A 62 -10.46 -15.01 7.13
CA TYR A 62 -9.78 -14.22 6.09
C TYR A 62 -10.68 -13.20 5.36
N LYS A 63 -11.98 -13.52 5.23
CA LYS A 63 -13.00 -12.66 4.61
C LYS A 63 -13.09 -11.25 5.22
N LEU A 64 -12.95 -11.08 6.53
CA LEU A 64 -13.11 -9.77 7.17
C LEU A 64 -11.99 -8.81 6.76
N TYR A 65 -10.78 -9.34 6.58
CA TYR A 65 -9.60 -8.53 6.30
C TYR A 65 -9.55 -8.03 4.86
N VAL A 66 -9.96 -8.89 3.91
CA VAL A 66 -10.09 -8.49 2.49
C VAL A 66 -11.15 -7.40 2.34
N VAL A 67 -12.25 -7.48 3.11
CA VAL A 67 -13.31 -6.45 3.12
C VAL A 67 -12.81 -5.14 3.72
N ILE A 68 -12.08 -5.17 4.85
CA ILE A 68 -11.49 -3.95 5.45
C ILE A 68 -10.50 -3.29 4.50
N PHE A 69 -9.64 -4.07 3.84
CA PHE A 69 -8.67 -3.53 2.90
C PHE A 69 -9.34 -2.91 1.66
N SER A 70 -10.35 -3.59 1.11
CA SER A 70 -11.12 -3.06 -0.02
C SER A 70 -11.91 -1.81 0.36
N LEU A 71 -12.44 -1.73 1.59
CA LEU A 71 -13.09 -0.53 2.12
C LEU A 71 -12.11 0.61 2.38
N ALA A 72 -10.93 0.33 2.95
CA ALA A 72 -9.90 1.33 3.16
C ALA A 72 -9.41 1.90 1.83
N ALA A 73 -9.22 1.05 0.81
CA ALA A 73 -8.85 1.49 -0.53
C ALA A 73 -9.93 2.36 -1.19
N PHE A 74 -11.21 2.03 -1.01
CA PHE A 74 -12.32 2.86 -1.51
C PHE A 74 -12.53 4.15 -0.71
N GLY A 75 -12.27 4.13 0.60
CA GLY A 75 -12.44 5.28 1.50
C GLY A 75 -11.27 6.26 1.51
N LEU A 76 -10.09 5.86 1.02
CA LEU A 76 -8.94 6.75 0.80
C LEU A 76 -9.01 7.52 -0.53
N SER A 77 -10.06 7.30 -1.33
CA SER A 77 -10.27 7.95 -2.62
C SER A 77 -10.85 9.35 -2.51
#